data_AF-A0A9X4SGC9-F1
#
_entry.id   AF-A0A9X4SGC9-F1
#
_cell.length_a   1.000
_cell.length_b   1.000
_cell.length_c   1.000
_cell.angle_alpha   90.00
_cell.angle_beta   90.00
_cell.angle_gamma   90.00
#
_symmetry.space_group_name_H-M   'P 1'
#
loop_
_entity.id
_entity.type
_entity.pdbx_description
1 polymer ?
#
loop_
_entity_poly.entity_id
_entity_poly.type
_entity_poly.pdbx_seq_one_letter_code
_entity_poly.pdbx_strand_id
1 'polypeptide(L)'
;MTDKGLEDIVKHPTRSKSETRKGILHLYELSFNEGLEYLKHNTNLLQTPIVLDDNKLLVGYNSEEIRKYLPQKYRRYHLEKCQ
;
A
#
# COMPACT_ATOMS: atom_id res chain seq x y z
N MET A 1 2.78 1.96 14.37
CA MET A 1 1.42 1.49 14.05
C MET A 1 0.89 2.40 12.96
N THR A 2 0.14 1.89 12.00
CA THR A 2 -0.44 2.71 10.92
C THR A 2 -1.59 3.54 11.51
N ASP A 3 -1.57 4.85 11.29
CA ASP A 3 -2.49 5.78 11.99
C ASP A 3 -3.92 5.75 11.41
N LYS A 4 -4.15 5.16 10.22
CA LYS A 4 -5.45 5.18 9.53
C LYS A 4 -6.00 3.82 9.11
N GLY A 5 -5.33 2.72 9.48
CA GLY A 5 -5.85 1.36 9.30
C GLY A 5 -6.13 0.99 7.83
N LEU A 6 -7.41 0.75 7.50
CA LEU A 6 -7.84 0.31 6.16
C LEU A 6 -7.52 1.32 5.06
N GLU A 7 -7.57 2.62 5.39
CA GLU A 7 -7.30 3.70 4.44
C GLU A 7 -5.86 3.67 3.92
N ASP A 8 -4.92 3.16 4.74
CA ASP A 8 -3.51 3.09 4.38
C ASP A 8 -3.21 1.93 3.41
N ILE A 9 -4.08 0.91 3.34
CA ILE A 9 -3.88 -0.29 2.50
C ILE A 9 -4.65 -0.26 1.17
N VAL A 10 -5.75 0.49 1.10
CA VAL A 10 -6.61 0.57 -0.09
C VAL A 10 -6.17 1.69 -1.03
N LYS A 11 -6.47 1.54 -2.32
CA LYS A 11 -6.17 2.57 -3.32
C LYS A 11 -6.86 3.88 -2.99
N HIS A 12 -6.20 4.99 -3.27
CA HIS A 12 -6.79 6.29 -3.04
C HIS A 12 -8.00 6.50 -3.97
N PRO A 13 -9.21 6.82 -3.44
CA PRO A 13 -10.44 6.88 -4.23
C PRO A 13 -10.39 7.84 -5.42
N THR A 14 -9.68 8.96 -5.27
CA THR A 14 -9.56 10.00 -6.31
C THR A 14 -8.63 9.64 -7.47
N ARG A 15 -7.74 8.67 -7.27
CA ARG A 15 -6.75 8.22 -8.27
C ARG A 15 -7.15 6.89 -8.90
N SER A 16 -8.33 6.38 -8.54
CA SER A 16 -8.83 5.06 -8.91
C SER A 16 -9.85 5.14 -10.04
N LYS A 17 -9.96 4.06 -10.83
CA LYS A 17 -11.03 3.91 -11.82
C LYS A 17 -12.40 3.94 -11.14
N SER A 18 -13.44 4.33 -11.87
CA SER A 18 -14.82 4.47 -11.37
C SER A 18 -15.28 3.24 -10.58
N GLU A 19 -15.04 2.04 -11.10
CA GLU A 19 -15.44 0.77 -10.49
C GLU A 19 -14.71 0.52 -9.17
N THR A 20 -13.40 0.78 -9.13
CA THR A 20 -12.57 0.65 -7.91
C THR A 20 -13.00 1.66 -6.86
N ARG A 21 -13.30 2.90 -7.24
CA ARG A 21 -13.80 3.93 -6.33
C ARG A 21 -15.11 3.52 -5.67
N LYS A 22 -16.06 2.97 -6.44
CA LYS A 22 -17.32 2.44 -5.91
C LYS A 22 -17.08 1.31 -4.92
N GLY A 23 -16.18 0.37 -5.24
CA GLY A 23 -15.81 -0.72 -4.33
C GLY A 23 -15.19 -0.23 -3.01
N ILE A 24 -14.35 0.82 -3.05
CA ILE A 24 -13.76 1.41 -1.83
C ILE A 24 -14.83 2.12 -0.99
N LEU A 25 -15.75 2.86 -1.61
CA LEU A 25 -16.84 3.50 -0.87
C LEU A 25 -17.73 2.47 -0.19
N HIS A 26 -18.09 1.40 -0.90
CA HIS A 26 -18.85 0.31 -0.33
C HIS A 26 -18.11 -0.39 0.83
N LEU A 27 -16.80 -0.60 0.69
CA LEU A 27 -15.97 -1.16 1.75
C LEU A 27 -16.02 -0.35 3.05
N TYR A 28 -16.17 0.98 2.98
CA TYR A 28 -16.31 1.83 4.17
C TYR A 28 -17.69 1.77 4.84
N GLU A 29 -18.69 1.19 4.19
CA GLU A 29 -20.02 0.98 4.75
C GLU A 29 -20.13 -0.36 5.51
N LEU A 30 -19.18 -1.28 5.28
CA LEU A 30 -19.16 -2.62 5.85
C LEU A 30 -18.58 -2.65 7.27
N SER A 31 -19.00 -3.62 8.08
CA SER A 31 -18.29 -3.92 9.33
C SER A 31 -16.88 -4.45 9.02
N PHE A 32 -15.99 -4.43 10.01
CA PHE A 32 -14.60 -4.88 9.82
C PHE A 32 -14.49 -6.30 9.23
N ASN A 33 -15.26 -7.26 9.74
CA ASN A 33 -15.22 -8.65 9.28
C ASN A 33 -15.78 -8.80 7.86
N GLU A 34 -16.86 -8.09 7.54
CA GLU A 34 -17.44 -8.07 6.19
C GLU A 34 -16.50 -7.40 5.20
N GLY A 35 -15.88 -6.28 5.60
CA GLY A 35 -14.89 -5.57 4.80
C GLY A 35 -13.64 -6.41 4.54
N LEU A 36 -13.19 -7.20 5.53
CA LEU A 36 -12.10 -8.15 5.36
C LEU A 36 -12.46 -9.22 4.32
N GLU A 37 -13.65 -9.81 4.41
CA GLU A 37 -14.10 -10.81 3.45
C GLU A 37 -14.30 -10.21 2.05
N TYR A 38 -14.83 -8.98 1.98
CA TYR A 38 -14.98 -8.23 0.73
C TYR A 38 -13.63 -7.94 0.07
N LEU A 39 -12.63 -7.52 0.85
CA LEU A 39 -11.26 -7.28 0.37
C LEU A 39 -10.59 -8.55 -0.16
N LYS A 40 -10.80 -9.71 0.50
CA LYS A 40 -10.30 -11.00 0.02
C LYS A 40 -10.83 -11.34 -1.37
N HIS A 41 -12.08 -10.98 -1.66
CA HIS A 41 -12.69 -11.19 -2.98
C HIS A 41 -12.35 -10.09 -4.00
N ASN A 42 -12.00 -8.89 -3.54
CA ASN A 42 -11.74 -7.71 -4.38
C ASN A 42 -10.33 -7.15 -4.13
N THR A 43 -9.30 -7.96 -4.38
CA THR A 43 -7.90 -7.57 -4.14
C THR A 43 -7.44 -6.39 -5.00
N ASN A 44 -8.16 -6.09 -6.09
CA ASN A 44 -7.93 -4.92 -6.93
C ASN A 44 -8.13 -3.58 -6.20
N LEU A 45 -8.79 -3.58 -5.04
CA LEU A 45 -8.98 -2.40 -4.19
C LEU A 45 -7.72 -2.06 -3.39
N LEU A 46 -6.80 -3.01 -3.19
CA LEU A 46 -5.56 -2.80 -2.46
C LEU A 46 -4.53 -2.03 -3.30
N GLN A 47 -3.71 -1.21 -2.64
CA GLN A 47 -2.54 -0.60 -3.28
C GLN A 47 -1.46 -1.66 -3.54
N THR A 48 -0.85 -1.58 -4.72
CA THR A 48 0.21 -2.50 -5.14
C THR A 48 1.45 -1.69 -5.53
N PRO A 49 2.67 -2.15 -5.21
CA PRO A 49 3.01 -3.39 -4.50
C PRO A 49 2.76 -3.34 -2.99
N ILE A 50 2.62 -4.50 -2.34
CA ILE A 50 2.65 -4.63 -0.86
C ILE A 50 3.89 -5.44 -0.51
N VAL A 51 4.81 -4.83 0.23
CA VAL A 51 6.06 -5.46 0.68
C VAL A 51 6.01 -5.61 2.19
N LEU A 52 6.23 -6.83 2.67
CA LEU A 52 6.15 -7.20 4.07
C LEU A 52 7.51 -7.77 4.52
N ASP A 53 8.04 -7.26 5.61
CA ASP A 53 9.29 -7.66 6.27
C ASP A 53 9.04 -7.65 7.79
N ASP A 54 9.91 -8.28 8.59
CA ASP A 54 9.65 -8.58 10.02
C ASP A 54 9.17 -7.36 10.83
N ASN A 55 9.68 -6.17 10.50
CA ASN A 55 9.35 -4.91 11.18
C ASN A 55 8.87 -3.81 10.23
N LYS A 56 8.62 -4.12 8.94
CA LYS A 56 8.31 -3.09 7.94
C LYS A 56 7.19 -3.55 7.02
N LEU A 57 6.23 -2.66 6.82
CA LEU A 57 5.19 -2.77 5.82
C LEU A 57 5.36 -1.59 4.85
N LEU A 58 5.42 -1.88 3.56
CA LEU A 58 5.35 -0.87 2.51
C LEU A 58 4.15 -1.17 1.64
N VAL A 59 3.29 -0.16 1.50
CA VAL A 59 2.08 -0.23 0.71
C VAL A 59 2.19 0.79 -0.43
N GLY A 60 1.94 0.32 -1.65
CA GLY A 60 2.13 1.12 -2.84
C GLY A 60 3.62 1.32 -3.16
N TYR A 61 3.90 2.22 -4.09
CA TYR A 61 5.27 2.55 -4.48
C TYR A 61 5.64 3.94 -3.97
N ASN A 62 6.61 3.99 -3.05
CA ASN A 62 7.29 5.21 -2.64
C ASN A 62 8.79 5.01 -2.89
N SER A 63 9.37 5.82 -3.77
CA SER A 63 10.77 5.71 -4.20
C SER A 63 11.78 5.91 -3.06
N GLU A 64 11.42 6.65 -2.03
CA GLU A 64 12.30 6.86 -0.88
C GLU A 64 12.16 5.74 0.16
N GLU A 65 10.95 5.19 0.32
CA GLU A 65 10.75 4.09 1.26
C GLU A 65 11.20 2.73 0.73
N ILE A 66 11.07 2.48 -0.58
CA ILE A 66 11.52 1.22 -1.18
C ILE A 66 13.04 1.02 -1.04
N ARG A 67 13.81 2.11 -0.95
CA ARG A 67 15.28 2.06 -0.71
C ARG A 67 15.62 1.42 0.64
N LYS A 68 14.73 1.47 1.64
CA LYS A 68 14.93 0.84 2.96
C LYS A 68 14.99 -0.70 2.87
N TYR A 69 14.50 -1.27 1.78
CA TYR A 69 14.51 -2.70 1.50
C TYR A 69 15.71 -3.13 0.63
N LEU A 70 16.45 -2.19 0.03
CA LEU A 70 17.66 -2.50 -0.73
C LEU A 70 18.86 -2.75 0.21
N PRO A 71 19.77 -3.69 -0.08
CA PRO A 71 20.97 -3.91 0.73
C PRO A 71 21.86 -2.67 0.85
N GLN A 72 22.62 -2.57 1.95
CA GLN A 72 23.44 -1.38 2.25
C GLN A 72 24.43 -1.02 1.12
N LYS A 73 24.97 -2.01 0.41
CA LYS A 73 25.88 -1.80 -0.73
C LYS A 73 25.23 -0.97 -1.85
N TYR A 74 23.98 -1.26 -2.18
CA TYR A 74 23.23 -0.54 -3.22
C TYR A 74 22.85 0.88 -2.78
N ARG A 75 22.57 1.07 -1.48
CA ARG A 75 22.26 2.40 -0.92
C ARG A 75 23.47 3.34 -1.02
N ARG A 76 24.68 2.86 -0.71
CA ARG A 76 25.92 3.67 -0.81
C ARG A 76 26.26 4.04 -2.25
N TYR A 77 26.17 3.07 -3.16
CA TYR A 77 26.45 3.30 -4.59
C TYR A 77 25.63 4.43 -5.21
N HIS A 78 24.34 4.54 -4.86
CA HIS A 78 23.48 5.63 -5.35
C HIS A 78 23.87 7.00 -4.79
N LEU A 79 24.37 7.08 -3.54
CA LEU A 79 24.80 8.35 -2.94
C LEU A 79 26.08 8.87 -3.59
N GLU A 80 27.01 7.97 -3.92
CA GLU A 80 28.28 8.30 -4.58
C GLU A 80 28.10 8.74 -6.05
N LYS A 81 27.06 8.24 -6.73
CA LYS A 81 26.75 8.56 -8.13
C LYS A 81 25.89 9.80 -8.34
N CYS A 82 25.21 10.30 -7.29
CA CYS A 82 24.33 11.47 -7.35
C CYS A 82 25.00 12.77 -6.83
N GLN A 83 26.32 12.77 -6.64
CA GLN A 83 27.17 13.97 -6.53
C GLN A 83 27.78 14.29 -7.90
#